data_AF-A0A3N5NP16-F1
#
_entry.id   AF-A0A3N5NP16-F1
#
_cell.length_a   1.000
_cell.length_b   1.000
_cell.length_c   1.000
_cell.angle_alpha   90.00
_cell.angle_beta   90.00
_cell.angle_gamma   90.00
#
_symmetry.space_group_name_H-M   'P 1'
#
loop_
_entity.id
_entity.type
_entity.pdbx_description
1 polymer ?
#
loop_
_entity_poly.entity_id
_entity_poly.type
_entity_poly.pdbx_seq_one_letter_code
_entity_poly.pdbx_strand_id
1 'polypeptide(L)'
;MPACWWGRSLSACWPRRRVGRPPLPAWPPSRRLACCPGGWRGCASVPKEVALPHIIDFEPVGRRGPCPEGGTLLDAARALGVDLASVCGGNGSCARCRVQIVTGEVTPVVSREAEKLPASDLAQGYRLACLAAPLSDCRVHVPPESLTALQRTQVEGLEVPAEVEPSVVSCTVQLPRPSLEDLRGDDERLCAALAAACGLDAAIPDLEVARLASTELRRLDWQARVTVRGHEVVHVAAVDSPWLGVAVDIGTTK
;
A
#
# COMPACT_ATOMS: atom_id res chain seq x y z
N MET A 1 5.14 -56.80 -2.04
CA MET A 1 6.20 -57.07 -3.02
C MET A 1 5.53 -57.50 -4.32
N PRO A 2 5.96 -57.04 -5.51
CA PRO A 2 7.03 -56.08 -5.84
C PRO A 2 6.45 -54.65 -6.05
N ALA A 3 7.06 -53.50 -5.77
CA ALA A 3 8.44 -52.99 -5.72
C ALA A 3 9.07 -52.63 -7.09
N CYS A 4 9.34 -51.31 -7.24
CA CYS A 4 10.35 -50.57 -8.04
C CYS A 4 9.73 -49.52 -8.99
N TRP A 5 9.62 -48.22 -8.61
CA TRP A 5 10.62 -47.11 -8.65
C TRP A 5 11.01 -46.74 -10.11
N TRP A 6 10.95 -45.50 -10.62
CA TRP A 6 11.34 -44.13 -10.18
C TRP A 6 10.39 -43.10 -10.88
N GLY A 7 10.10 -41.87 -10.46
CA GLY A 7 10.85 -40.88 -9.68
C GLY A 7 11.56 -39.88 -10.60
N ARG A 8 11.00 -38.66 -10.82
CA ARG A 8 11.74 -37.37 -10.84
C ARG A 8 10.85 -36.13 -11.06
N SER A 9 10.93 -35.24 -10.07
CA SER A 9 10.56 -33.83 -10.06
C SER A 9 11.55 -33.01 -10.89
N LEU A 10 11.05 -32.00 -11.62
CA LEU A 10 11.86 -30.96 -12.24
C LEU A 10 11.59 -29.64 -11.53
N SER A 11 12.41 -29.34 -10.53
CA SER A 11 12.57 -28.01 -9.95
C SER A 11 13.66 -27.27 -10.74
N ALA A 12 13.29 -26.20 -11.46
CA ALA A 12 14.25 -25.36 -12.16
C ALA A 12 14.99 -24.46 -11.17
N CYS A 13 16.26 -24.79 -10.91
CA CYS A 13 17.16 -24.04 -10.05
C CYS A 13 17.96 -23.04 -10.89
N TRP A 14 17.66 -21.74 -10.79
CA TRP A 14 18.45 -20.68 -11.41
C TRP A 14 19.74 -20.41 -10.61
N PRO A 15 20.91 -20.28 -11.24
CA PRO A 15 22.16 -19.99 -10.53
C PRO A 15 22.25 -18.52 -10.11
N ARG A 16 22.35 -18.29 -8.79
CA ARG A 16 22.68 -16.99 -8.19
C ARG A 16 24.12 -16.59 -8.56
N ARG A 17 24.28 -15.61 -9.46
CA ARG A 17 25.56 -14.91 -9.66
C ARG A 17 25.84 -14.05 -8.43
N ARG A 18 26.92 -14.35 -7.71
CA ARG A 18 27.49 -13.46 -6.69
C ARG A 18 28.21 -12.31 -7.40
N VAL A 19 27.63 -11.11 -7.36
CA VAL A 19 28.33 -9.89 -7.77
C VAL A 19 29.15 -9.43 -6.57
N GLY A 20 30.48 -9.46 -6.70
CA GLY A 20 31.41 -8.98 -5.67
C GLY A 20 31.26 -7.48 -5.44
N ARG A 21 31.33 -7.05 -4.17
CA ARG A 21 31.41 -5.63 -3.81
C ARG A 21 32.75 -5.05 -4.28
N PRO A 22 32.78 -3.86 -4.91
CA PRO A 22 34.03 -3.14 -5.15
C PRO A 22 34.61 -2.61 -3.82
N PRO A 23 35.94 -2.48 -3.71
CA PRO A 23 36.58 -1.92 -2.51
C PRO A 23 36.26 -0.42 -2.35
N LEU A 24 36.09 0.02 -1.11
CA LEU A 24 35.90 1.42 -0.75
C LEU A 24 37.17 2.24 -1.06
N PRO A 25 37.05 3.51 -1.51
CA PRO A 25 38.20 4.36 -1.73
C PRO A 25 38.87 4.76 -0.40
N ALA A 26 40.20 4.62 -0.36
CA ALA A 26 41.04 5.04 0.75
C ALA A 26 40.95 6.57 0.94
N TRP A 27 40.62 7.00 2.16
CA TRP A 27 40.69 8.41 2.55
C TRP A 27 42.16 8.86 2.67
N PRO A 28 42.51 10.07 2.22
CA PRO A 28 43.86 10.59 2.39
C PRO A 28 44.14 10.83 3.88
N PRO A 29 45.38 10.61 4.35
CA PRO A 29 45.75 10.88 5.73
C PRO A 29 45.62 12.38 6.04
N SER A 30 45.16 12.65 7.27
CA SER A 30 45.00 13.98 7.87
C SER A 30 46.14 14.92 7.48
N ARG A 31 45.84 15.94 6.66
CA ARG A 31 46.77 17.06 6.47
C ARG A 31 46.97 17.73 7.82
N ARG A 32 48.20 17.62 8.34
CA ARG A 32 48.67 18.48 9.43
C ARG A 32 48.49 19.92 8.97
N LEU A 33 47.67 20.66 9.72
CA LEU A 33 47.55 22.10 9.57
C LEU A 33 48.95 22.71 9.71
N ALA A 34 49.44 23.27 8.62
CA ALA A 34 50.61 24.14 8.66
C ALA A 34 50.22 25.37 9.49
N CYS A 35 50.95 25.61 10.58
CA CYS A 35 50.90 26.88 11.30
C CYS A 35 51.31 28.01 10.36
N CYS A 36 50.39 28.89 10.00
CA CYS A 36 50.72 30.21 9.47
C CYS A 36 51.26 31.07 10.63
N PRO A 37 52.49 31.62 10.53
CA PRO A 37 52.99 32.58 11.50
C PRO A 37 52.45 33.96 11.14
N GLY A 38 51.35 34.37 11.77
CA GLY A 38 50.77 35.70 11.55
C GLY A 38 49.49 35.86 12.37
N GLY A 39 49.60 36.52 13.51
CA GLY A 39 48.54 36.61 14.50
C GLY A 39 47.27 37.27 13.97
N TRP A 40 46.15 36.58 14.15
CA TRP A 40 44.81 37.17 14.19
C TRP A 40 44.10 36.67 15.44
N ARG A 41 43.78 37.63 16.32
CA ARG A 41 42.79 37.48 17.37
C ARG A 41 41.44 37.21 16.71
N GLY A 42 40.81 36.12 17.09
CA GLY A 42 39.48 35.75 16.62
C GLY A 42 39.21 34.32 16.99
N CYS A 43 38.50 34.11 18.09
CA CYS A 43 38.17 32.82 18.66
C CYS A 43 37.77 31.81 17.59
N ALA A 44 38.53 30.72 17.48
CA ALA A 44 37.98 29.48 16.94
C ALA A 44 36.78 29.14 17.82
N SER A 45 35.56 29.37 17.32
CA SER A 45 34.38 28.77 17.92
C SER A 45 34.62 27.27 17.88
N VAL A 46 34.79 26.66 19.05
CA VAL A 46 34.80 25.22 19.23
C VAL A 46 33.61 24.69 18.43
N PRO A 47 33.79 23.80 17.45
CA PRO A 47 32.65 23.18 16.79
C PRO A 47 31.81 22.55 17.89
N LYS A 48 30.58 23.03 18.08
CA LYS A 48 29.61 22.38 18.96
C LYS A 48 29.57 20.93 18.56
N GLU A 49 29.91 20.07 19.50
CA GLU A 49 29.84 18.63 19.37
C GLU A 49 28.48 18.27 18.75
N VAL A 50 28.52 17.72 17.54
CA VAL A 50 27.32 17.44 16.74
C VAL A 50 26.62 16.27 17.42
N ALA A 51 25.64 16.57 18.28
CA ALA A 51 24.80 15.57 18.90
C ALA A 51 24.07 14.81 17.77
N LEU A 52 24.28 13.49 17.73
CA LEU A 52 23.62 12.64 16.76
C LEU A 52 22.09 12.79 16.90
N PRO A 53 21.34 12.84 15.78
CA PRO A 53 19.90 12.98 15.84
C PRO A 53 19.27 11.77 16.54
N HIS A 54 18.45 12.02 17.54
CA HIS A 54 17.73 10.98 18.27
C HIS A 54 16.63 10.35 17.42
N ILE A 55 16.47 9.03 17.51
CA ILE A 55 15.44 8.30 16.80
C ILE A 55 14.15 8.31 17.63
N ILE A 56 13.07 8.78 17.02
CA ILE A 56 11.75 8.85 17.62
C ILE A 56 10.85 7.82 16.94
N ASP A 57 10.17 7.02 17.75
CA ASP A 57 9.21 6.01 17.32
C ASP A 57 7.81 6.40 17.81
N PHE A 58 6.89 6.67 16.89
CA PHE A 58 5.51 7.07 17.17
C PHE A 58 4.57 5.87 17.06
N GLU A 59 4.02 5.44 18.19
CA GLU A 59 3.03 4.36 18.30
C GLU A 59 1.64 4.93 18.61
N PRO A 60 0.53 4.34 18.14
CA PRO A 60 0.43 3.18 17.26
C PRO A 60 0.63 3.52 15.77
N VAL A 61 0.97 4.76 15.43
CA VAL A 61 1.07 5.25 14.03
C VAL A 61 2.13 4.49 13.22
N GLY A 62 3.12 3.89 13.87
CA GLY A 62 4.13 3.04 13.23
C GLY A 62 5.16 3.84 12.42
N ARG A 63 5.43 5.09 12.81
CA ARG A 63 6.35 5.99 12.12
C ARG A 63 7.60 6.19 12.98
N ARG A 64 8.76 5.90 12.40
CA ARG A 64 10.06 5.99 13.08
C ARG A 64 11.09 6.72 12.25
N GLY A 65 11.87 7.60 12.88
CA GLY A 65 13.00 8.24 12.23
C GLY A 65 13.65 9.34 13.09
N PRO A 66 14.64 10.06 12.53
CA PRO A 66 15.41 11.05 13.28
C PRO A 66 14.58 12.30 13.59
N CYS A 67 14.73 12.82 14.80
CA CYS A 67 14.30 14.18 15.15
C CYS A 67 15.26 15.19 14.50
N PRO A 68 14.76 16.28 13.89
CA PRO A 68 15.60 17.40 13.48
C PRO A 68 16.46 17.93 14.64
N GLU A 69 17.67 18.39 14.35
CA GLU A 69 18.60 18.91 15.37
C GLU A 69 17.98 20.08 16.15
N GLY A 70 17.96 19.97 17.47
CA GLY A 70 17.33 20.96 18.36
C GLY A 70 15.80 21.06 18.21
N GLY A 71 15.20 20.17 17.43
CA GLY A 71 13.76 20.10 17.19
C GLY A 71 12.99 19.49 18.36
N THR A 72 11.69 19.75 18.37
CA THR A 72 10.75 19.19 19.33
C THR A 72 10.17 17.87 18.82
N LEU A 73 9.46 17.13 19.68
CA LEU A 73 8.71 15.95 19.25
C LEU A 73 7.65 16.31 18.18
N LEU A 74 7.11 17.54 18.20
CA LEU A 74 6.21 18.01 17.14
C LEU A 74 6.94 18.17 15.80
N ASP A 75 8.19 18.62 15.80
CA ASP A 75 8.98 18.76 14.58
C ASP A 75 9.36 17.38 14.01
N ALA A 76 9.72 16.43 14.88
CA ALA A 76 9.90 15.03 14.50
C ALA A 76 8.61 14.42 13.91
N ALA A 77 7.46 14.67 14.55
CA ALA A 77 6.16 14.20 14.06
C ALA A 77 5.87 14.74 12.66
N ARG A 78 6.05 16.05 12.43
CA ARG A 78 5.89 16.67 11.11
C ARG A 78 6.83 16.09 10.06
N ALA A 79 8.11 15.89 10.40
CA ALA A 79 9.10 15.31 9.48
C ALA A 79 8.77 13.86 9.09
N LEU A 80 8.13 13.10 9.99
CA LEU A 80 7.76 11.70 9.78
C LEU A 80 6.32 11.51 9.25
N GLY A 81 5.59 12.59 9.01
CA GLY A 81 4.20 12.54 8.54
C GLY A 81 3.20 12.05 9.59
N VAL A 82 3.47 12.32 10.87
CA VAL A 82 2.55 12.09 11.99
C VAL A 82 1.80 13.39 12.26
N ASP A 83 0.53 13.44 11.89
CA ASP A 83 -0.27 14.66 11.97
C ASP A 83 -0.82 14.93 13.38
N LEU A 84 0.04 15.47 14.25
CA LEU A 84 -0.36 15.95 15.57
C LEU A 84 -1.15 17.27 15.47
N ALA A 85 -2.24 17.36 16.22
CA ALA A 85 -3.07 18.57 16.31
C ALA A 85 -2.29 19.72 16.98
N SER A 86 -1.88 20.71 16.18
CA SER A 86 -1.11 21.88 16.66
C SER A 86 -1.76 23.20 16.25
N VAL A 87 -2.99 23.48 16.71
CA VAL A 87 -3.75 24.70 16.36
C VAL A 87 -2.98 25.98 16.71
N CYS A 88 -2.22 25.97 17.81
CA CYS A 88 -1.41 27.10 18.25
C CYS A 88 -0.04 27.25 17.53
N GLY A 89 0.24 26.42 16.52
CA GLY A 89 1.50 26.44 15.78
C GLY A 89 2.72 25.91 16.54
N GLY A 90 2.57 25.47 17.79
CA GLY A 90 3.65 24.90 18.60
C GLY A 90 4.04 25.73 19.83
N ASN A 91 3.29 26.80 20.15
CA ASN A 91 3.58 27.60 21.34
C ASN A 91 3.07 26.97 22.65
N GLY A 92 2.35 25.85 22.63
CA GLY A 92 1.85 25.18 23.84
C GLY A 92 0.63 25.81 24.51
N SER A 93 -0.11 26.71 23.84
CA SER A 93 -1.33 27.32 24.41
C SER A 93 -2.58 26.45 24.29
N CYS A 94 -2.65 25.59 23.26
CA CYS A 94 -3.86 24.83 22.91
C CYS A 94 -3.97 23.43 23.55
N ALA A 95 -2.87 22.88 24.08
CA ALA A 95 -2.80 21.53 24.66
C ALA A 95 -3.24 20.35 23.77
N ARG A 96 -3.33 20.55 22.44
CA ARG A 96 -3.81 19.52 21.49
C ARG A 96 -2.74 18.54 20.99
N CYS A 97 -1.46 18.92 21.03
CA CYS A 97 -0.35 18.06 20.60
C CYS A 97 0.15 17.17 21.75
N ARG A 98 -0.80 16.58 22.49
CA ARG A 98 -0.50 15.76 23.66
C ARG A 98 0.09 14.42 23.22
N VAL A 99 1.17 14.01 23.86
CA VAL A 99 1.82 12.71 23.63
C VAL A 99 2.25 12.11 24.95
N GLN A 100 2.47 10.80 24.99
CA GLN A 100 3.01 10.11 26.16
C GLN A 100 4.38 9.54 25.85
N ILE A 101 5.36 9.83 26.70
CA ILE A 101 6.69 9.24 26.60
C ILE A 101 6.63 7.84 27.22
N VAL A 102 6.75 6.81 26.40
CA VAL A 102 6.75 5.40 26.84
C VAL A 102 8.15 5.00 27.30
N THR A 103 9.16 5.39 26.52
CA THR A 103 10.58 5.18 26.86
C THR A 103 11.42 6.33 26.32
N GLY A 104 12.56 6.59 26.95
CA GLY A 104 13.49 7.65 26.58
C GLY A 104 13.34 8.90 27.45
N GLU A 105 14.26 9.83 27.24
CA GLU A 105 14.34 11.08 28.01
C GLU A 105 14.03 12.27 27.12
N VAL A 106 13.30 13.23 27.69
CA VAL A 106 12.98 14.50 27.05
C VAL A 106 13.32 15.63 28.01
N THR A 107 13.33 16.86 27.50
CA THR A 107 13.54 18.06 28.31
C THR A 107 12.65 18.10 29.55
N PRO A 108 13.11 18.72 30.65
CA PRO A 108 12.29 18.90 31.86
C PRO A 108 10.95 19.58 31.56
N VAL A 109 9.95 19.32 32.40
CA VAL A 109 8.62 19.93 32.28
C VAL A 109 8.74 21.45 32.42
N VAL A 110 8.21 22.18 31.44
CA VAL A 110 8.16 23.65 31.51
C VAL A 110 6.87 24.12 32.17
N SER A 111 6.86 25.33 32.73
CA SER A 111 5.68 25.89 33.44
C SER A 111 4.41 25.85 32.59
N ARG A 112 4.52 26.12 31.29
CA ARG A 112 3.40 26.09 30.35
C ARG A 112 2.78 24.70 30.19
N GLU A 113 3.57 23.63 30.33
CA GLU A 113 3.03 22.27 30.35
C GLU A 113 2.27 22.02 31.66
N ALA A 114 2.82 22.46 32.80
CA ALA A 114 2.18 22.33 34.11
C ALA A 114 0.88 23.14 34.26
N GLU A 115 0.73 24.23 33.52
CA GLU A 115 -0.51 25.00 33.45
C GLU A 115 -1.61 24.32 32.61
N LYS A 116 -1.23 23.45 31.67
CA LYS A 116 -2.13 22.89 30.66
C LYS A 116 -2.46 21.41 30.87
N LEU A 117 -1.55 20.66 31.47
CA LEU A 117 -1.71 19.26 31.78
C LEU A 117 -1.87 19.10 33.30
N PRO A 118 -2.81 18.25 33.76
CA PRO A 118 -2.93 17.99 35.19
C PRO A 118 -1.68 17.23 35.69
N ALA A 119 -1.36 17.41 36.97
CA ALA A 119 -0.17 16.80 37.56
C ALA A 119 -0.16 15.27 37.46
N SER A 120 -1.32 14.62 37.46
CA SER A 120 -1.47 13.19 37.22
C SER A 120 -0.94 12.76 35.85
N ASP A 121 -1.21 13.55 34.82
CA ASP A 121 -0.87 13.23 33.44
C ASP A 121 0.63 13.43 33.23
N LEU A 122 1.20 14.49 33.79
CA LEU A 122 2.65 14.71 33.81
C LEU A 122 3.38 13.56 34.51
N ALA A 123 2.85 13.08 35.64
CA ALA A 123 3.41 11.93 36.36
C ALA A 123 3.32 10.61 35.56
N GLN A 124 2.35 10.48 34.67
CA GLN A 124 2.20 9.35 33.75
C GLN A 124 3.03 9.49 32.47
N GLY A 125 3.84 10.54 32.35
CA GLY A 125 4.70 10.79 31.19
C GLY A 125 4.02 11.50 30.02
N TYR A 126 2.82 12.06 30.21
CA TYR A 126 2.21 12.91 29.19
C TYR A 126 2.93 14.25 29.10
N ARG A 127 3.21 14.67 27.86
CA ARG A 127 3.91 15.92 27.54
C ARG A 127 3.21 16.62 26.37
N LEU A 128 3.50 17.90 26.19
CA LEU A 128 3.14 18.61 24.97
C LEU A 128 4.27 18.45 23.96
N ALA A 129 3.98 17.79 22.83
CA ALA A 129 4.99 17.46 21.82
C ALA A 129 5.72 18.71 21.29
N CYS A 130 5.06 19.88 21.29
CA CYS A 130 5.65 21.13 20.83
C CYS A 130 6.59 21.82 21.84
N LEU A 131 6.67 21.34 23.08
CA LEU A 131 7.54 21.88 24.13
C LEU A 131 8.58 20.85 24.63
N ALA A 132 8.36 19.57 24.34
CA ALA A 132 9.28 18.50 24.66
C ALA A 132 10.29 18.29 23.52
N ALA A 133 11.58 18.41 23.82
CA ALA A 133 12.67 18.03 22.92
C ALA A 133 13.31 16.72 23.42
N PRO A 134 13.61 15.76 22.54
CA PRO A 134 14.25 14.50 22.93
C PRO A 134 15.71 14.71 23.35
N LEU A 135 16.12 14.03 24.42
CA LEU A 135 17.50 13.95 24.91
C LEU A 135 18.11 12.55 24.69
N SER A 136 17.27 11.59 24.29
CA SER A 136 17.66 10.25 23.87
C SER A 136 16.73 9.77 22.75
N ASP A 137 16.98 8.58 22.23
CA ASP A 137 15.98 7.86 21.43
C ASP A 137 14.73 7.66 22.28
N CYS A 138 13.57 7.94 21.70
CA CYS A 138 12.30 7.95 22.42
C CYS A 138 11.24 7.11 21.71
N ARG A 139 10.46 6.39 22.51
CA ARG A 139 9.21 5.79 22.06
C ARG A 139 8.06 6.61 22.61
N VAL A 140 7.22 7.10 21.71
CA VAL A 140 6.18 8.08 21.99
C VAL A 140 4.85 7.48 21.59
N HIS A 141 3.96 7.31 22.57
CA HIS A 141 2.59 6.94 22.31
C HIS A 141 1.77 8.20 21.97
N VAL A 142 1.03 8.14 20.87
CA VAL A 142 0.20 9.21 20.34
C VAL A 142 -1.27 8.87 20.61
N PRO A 143 -1.92 9.56 21.56
CA PRO A 143 -3.34 9.37 21.82
C PRO A 143 -4.18 9.74 20.57
N PRO A 144 -5.23 8.98 20.23
CA PRO A 144 -6.08 9.26 19.06
C PRO A 144 -6.64 10.68 19.02
N GLU A 145 -6.91 11.28 20.17
CA GLU A 145 -7.47 12.63 20.33
C GLU A 145 -6.47 13.73 19.95
N SER A 146 -5.19 13.36 19.83
CA SER A 146 -4.09 14.26 19.47
C SER A 146 -3.76 14.22 17.98
N LEU A 147 -4.38 13.33 17.20
CA LEU A 147 -4.25 13.27 15.74
C LEU A 147 -5.28 14.19 15.07
N THR A 148 -4.89 14.90 14.00
CA THR A 148 -5.82 15.75 13.23
C THR A 148 -6.80 14.93 12.39
N ALA A 149 -6.36 13.77 11.91
CA ALA A 149 -7.19 12.78 11.25
C ALA A 149 -7.32 11.56 12.18
N LEU A 150 -8.55 11.28 12.62
CA LEU A 150 -8.86 9.98 13.19
C LEU A 150 -8.60 8.95 12.09
N GLN A 151 -7.58 8.12 12.26
CA GLN A 151 -7.40 6.94 11.43
C GLN A 151 -8.60 6.02 11.68
N ARG A 152 -9.67 6.22 10.91
CA ARG A 152 -10.83 5.35 10.88
C ARG A 152 -10.49 4.17 9.99
N THR A 153 -9.83 3.18 10.55
CA THR A 153 -9.85 1.85 9.93
C THR A 153 -11.29 1.36 10.00
N GLN A 154 -11.97 1.24 8.86
CA GLN A 154 -13.30 0.65 8.80
C GLN A 154 -13.14 -0.86 9.05
N VAL A 155 -13.36 -1.28 10.30
CA VAL A 155 -13.18 -2.67 10.73
C VAL A 155 -14.44 -3.52 10.46
N GLU A 156 -15.59 -2.86 10.24
CA GLU A 156 -16.87 -3.52 10.04
C GLU A 156 -17.34 -3.34 8.59
N GLY A 157 -17.40 -4.46 7.86
CA GLY A 157 -18.10 -4.54 6.58
C GLY A 157 -19.59 -4.55 6.84
N LEU A 158 -20.33 -3.60 6.25
CA LEU A 158 -21.78 -3.65 6.24
C LEU A 158 -22.22 -4.61 5.15
N GLU A 159 -22.84 -5.72 5.53
CA GLU A 159 -23.56 -6.59 4.58
C GLU A 159 -24.86 -5.89 4.17
N VAL A 160 -24.78 -5.11 3.09
CA VAL A 160 -25.97 -4.51 2.49
C VAL A 160 -26.50 -5.47 1.42
N PRO A 161 -27.75 -5.95 1.53
CA PRO A 161 -28.37 -6.68 0.44
C PRO A 161 -28.50 -5.73 -0.76
N ALA A 162 -27.76 -6.03 -1.82
CA ALA A 162 -27.81 -5.31 -3.08
C ALA A 162 -28.21 -6.27 -4.19
N GLU A 163 -29.17 -5.85 -5.01
CA GLU A 163 -29.43 -6.55 -6.28
C GLU A 163 -28.24 -6.32 -7.20
N VAL A 164 -27.66 -7.41 -7.70
CA VAL A 164 -26.51 -7.34 -8.60
C VAL A 164 -27.03 -7.17 -10.02
N GLU A 165 -26.72 -6.04 -10.63
CA GLU A 165 -26.95 -5.77 -12.05
C GLU A 165 -25.62 -5.90 -12.81
N PRO A 166 -25.17 -7.11 -13.15
CA PRO A 166 -23.87 -7.30 -13.77
C PRO A 166 -23.88 -6.77 -15.20
N SER A 167 -22.87 -5.99 -15.57
CA SER A 167 -22.66 -5.51 -16.94
C SER A 167 -22.22 -6.60 -17.91
N VAL A 168 -21.86 -7.77 -17.38
CA VAL A 168 -21.41 -8.95 -18.11
C VAL A 168 -22.26 -10.15 -17.70
N VAL A 169 -22.91 -10.78 -18.66
CA VAL A 169 -23.83 -11.90 -18.44
C VAL A 169 -23.34 -13.17 -19.16
N SER A 170 -23.71 -14.31 -18.60
CA SER A 170 -23.41 -15.63 -19.17
C SER A 170 -24.68 -16.29 -19.69
N CYS A 171 -24.60 -16.87 -20.87
CA CYS A 171 -25.66 -17.72 -21.42
C CYS A 171 -25.06 -19.04 -21.91
N THR A 172 -25.69 -20.17 -21.54
CA THR A 172 -25.33 -21.46 -22.12
C THR A 172 -26.24 -21.72 -23.32
N VAL A 173 -25.65 -21.97 -24.48
CA VAL A 173 -26.39 -22.15 -25.74
C VAL A 173 -26.04 -23.49 -26.39
N GLN A 174 -27.05 -24.07 -27.03
CA GLN A 174 -26.88 -25.18 -27.95
C GLN A 174 -27.16 -24.69 -29.37
N LEU A 175 -26.16 -24.76 -30.24
CA LEU A 175 -26.29 -24.35 -31.63
C LEU A 175 -26.66 -25.57 -32.49
N PRO A 176 -27.50 -25.40 -33.53
CA PRO A 176 -27.69 -26.43 -34.53
C PRO A 176 -26.39 -26.62 -35.32
N ARG A 177 -25.98 -27.88 -35.57
CA ARG A 177 -24.80 -28.15 -36.38
C ARG A 177 -25.00 -27.63 -37.82
N PRO A 178 -23.96 -27.09 -38.49
CA PRO A 178 -24.04 -26.69 -39.90
C PRO A 178 -24.42 -27.88 -40.79
N SER A 179 -25.31 -27.64 -41.74
CA SER A 179 -25.72 -28.62 -42.74
C SER A 179 -25.90 -27.96 -44.12
N LEU A 180 -26.14 -28.76 -45.16
CA LEU A 180 -26.42 -28.23 -46.49
C LEU A 180 -27.78 -27.53 -46.58
N GLU A 181 -28.72 -27.83 -45.68
CA GLU A 181 -30.02 -27.15 -45.61
C GLU A 181 -29.95 -25.80 -44.86
N ASP A 182 -28.91 -25.56 -44.06
CA ASP A 182 -28.74 -24.35 -43.26
C ASP A 182 -27.33 -23.76 -43.44
N LEU A 183 -27.22 -22.80 -44.35
CA LEU A 183 -25.96 -22.20 -44.80
C LEU A 183 -25.54 -20.95 -44.00
N ARG A 184 -26.21 -20.64 -42.89
CA ARG A 184 -25.88 -19.47 -42.06
C ARG A 184 -24.48 -19.58 -41.47
N GLY A 185 -23.81 -18.42 -41.37
CA GLY A 185 -22.51 -18.27 -40.72
C GLY A 185 -22.57 -18.59 -39.23
N ASP A 186 -21.43 -18.94 -38.64
CA ASP A 186 -21.34 -19.29 -37.22
C ASP A 186 -21.70 -18.11 -36.31
N ASP A 187 -21.45 -16.88 -36.76
CA ASP A 187 -21.84 -15.63 -36.12
C ASP A 187 -23.36 -15.48 -36.03
N GLU A 188 -24.05 -15.56 -37.16
CA GLU A 188 -25.51 -15.47 -37.21
C GLU A 188 -26.17 -16.60 -36.39
N ARG A 189 -25.60 -17.80 -36.48
CA ARG A 189 -26.07 -18.99 -35.78
C ARG A 189 -25.91 -18.84 -34.26
N LEU A 190 -24.80 -18.26 -33.80
CA LEU A 190 -24.55 -17.95 -32.39
C LEU A 190 -25.50 -16.87 -31.87
N CYS A 191 -25.63 -15.75 -32.60
CA CYS A 191 -26.53 -14.66 -32.22
C CYS A 191 -27.98 -15.13 -32.14
N ALA A 192 -28.44 -15.94 -33.11
CA ALA A 192 -29.78 -16.52 -33.08
C ALA A 192 -29.99 -17.45 -31.86
N ALA A 193 -28.97 -18.25 -31.50
CA ALA A 193 -29.05 -19.12 -30.33
C ALA A 193 -29.09 -18.33 -29.01
N LEU A 194 -28.35 -17.22 -28.91
CA LEU A 194 -28.38 -16.32 -27.75
C LEU A 194 -29.74 -15.64 -27.58
N ALA A 195 -30.30 -15.13 -28.68
CA ALA A 195 -31.62 -14.51 -28.67
C ALA A 195 -32.71 -15.53 -28.24
N ALA A 196 -32.64 -16.76 -28.76
CA ALA A 196 -33.62 -17.80 -28.43
C ALA A 196 -33.50 -18.33 -27.00
N ALA A 197 -32.28 -18.55 -26.50
CA ALA A 197 -32.06 -19.18 -25.19
C ALA A 197 -32.16 -18.20 -24.01
N CYS A 198 -31.68 -16.97 -24.21
CA CYS A 198 -31.51 -16.00 -23.12
C CYS A 198 -32.12 -14.62 -23.41
N GLY A 199 -32.78 -14.43 -24.56
CA GLY A 199 -33.33 -13.13 -24.94
C GLY A 199 -32.26 -12.04 -25.17
N LEU A 200 -31.01 -12.45 -25.40
CA LEU A 200 -29.89 -11.53 -25.58
C LEU A 200 -29.74 -11.19 -27.07
N ASP A 201 -29.97 -9.93 -27.41
CA ASP A 201 -29.60 -9.38 -28.71
C ASP A 201 -28.11 -8.97 -28.67
N ALA A 202 -27.26 -9.78 -29.30
CA ALA A 202 -25.82 -9.61 -29.26
C ALA A 202 -25.19 -9.79 -30.64
N ALA A 203 -24.04 -9.18 -30.84
CA ALA A 203 -23.20 -9.29 -32.04
C ALA A 203 -21.77 -9.68 -31.66
N ILE A 204 -20.96 -10.05 -32.65
CA ILE A 204 -19.54 -10.39 -32.48
C ILE A 204 -18.65 -9.30 -33.09
N PRO A 205 -18.56 -8.09 -32.50
CA PRO A 205 -17.64 -7.05 -32.96
C PRO A 205 -16.20 -7.29 -32.48
N ASP A 206 -16.01 -8.06 -31.40
CA ASP A 206 -14.69 -8.37 -30.86
C ASP A 206 -13.90 -9.25 -31.85
N LEU A 207 -12.71 -8.77 -32.24
CA LEU A 207 -11.89 -9.42 -33.26
C LEU A 207 -11.32 -10.77 -32.80
N GLU A 208 -11.00 -10.91 -31.52
CA GLU A 208 -10.46 -12.16 -30.98
C GLU A 208 -11.55 -13.23 -30.97
N VAL A 209 -12.77 -12.86 -30.52
CA VAL A 209 -13.93 -13.75 -30.59
C VAL A 209 -14.25 -14.10 -32.05
N ALA A 210 -14.30 -13.13 -32.95
CA ALA A 210 -14.57 -13.40 -34.37
C ALA A 210 -13.55 -14.38 -34.99
N ARG A 211 -12.28 -14.32 -34.56
CA ARG A 211 -11.22 -15.23 -35.01
C ARG A 211 -11.33 -16.64 -34.43
N LEU A 212 -11.77 -16.77 -33.18
CA LEU A 212 -11.71 -18.04 -32.44
C LEU A 212 -13.06 -18.77 -32.36
N ALA A 213 -14.18 -18.06 -32.41
CA ALA A 213 -15.51 -18.60 -32.15
C ALA A 213 -15.84 -19.81 -33.02
N SER A 214 -15.55 -19.74 -34.32
CA SER A 214 -15.79 -20.85 -35.26
C SER A 214 -15.07 -22.15 -34.86
N THR A 215 -13.80 -22.03 -34.44
CA THR A 215 -12.98 -23.17 -34.01
C THR A 215 -13.46 -23.70 -32.67
N GLU A 216 -13.74 -22.81 -31.71
CA GLU A 216 -14.19 -23.18 -30.38
C GLU A 216 -15.57 -23.85 -30.41
N LEU A 217 -16.54 -23.31 -31.17
CA LEU A 217 -17.87 -23.91 -31.32
C LEU A 217 -17.79 -25.34 -31.85
N ARG A 218 -16.90 -25.62 -32.82
CA ARG A 218 -16.68 -26.98 -33.32
C ARG A 218 -16.02 -27.87 -32.28
N ARG A 219 -15.00 -27.37 -31.58
CA ARG A 219 -14.28 -28.10 -30.52
C ARG A 219 -15.21 -28.50 -29.37
N LEU A 220 -16.19 -27.65 -29.07
CA LEU A 220 -17.17 -27.81 -28.01
C LEU A 220 -18.45 -28.53 -28.47
N ASP A 221 -18.43 -29.16 -29.65
CA ASP A 221 -19.58 -29.84 -30.24
C ASP A 221 -20.88 -29.01 -30.25
N TRP A 222 -20.74 -27.73 -30.61
CA TRP A 222 -21.82 -26.76 -30.75
C TRP A 222 -22.59 -26.50 -29.46
N GLN A 223 -21.99 -26.82 -28.31
CA GLN A 223 -22.52 -26.54 -26.98
C GLN A 223 -21.53 -25.66 -26.22
N ALA A 224 -21.89 -24.41 -25.98
CA ALA A 224 -20.95 -23.45 -25.40
C ALA A 224 -21.61 -22.55 -24.36
N ARG A 225 -20.78 -22.09 -23.41
CA ARG A 225 -21.08 -20.94 -22.58
C ARG A 225 -20.54 -19.69 -23.26
N VAL A 226 -21.39 -18.69 -23.39
CA VAL A 226 -21.11 -17.45 -24.10
C VAL A 226 -21.22 -16.29 -23.13
N THR A 227 -20.21 -15.44 -23.12
CA THR A 227 -20.16 -14.24 -22.29
C THR A 227 -20.50 -13.02 -23.13
N VAL A 228 -21.47 -12.23 -22.65
CA VAL A 228 -21.94 -11.02 -23.32
C VAL A 228 -21.74 -9.83 -22.40
N ARG A 229 -21.14 -8.76 -22.93
CA ARG A 229 -21.01 -7.45 -22.27
C ARG A 229 -21.89 -6.45 -23.02
N GLY A 230 -23.01 -6.04 -22.43
CA GLY A 230 -24.03 -5.27 -23.14
C GLY A 230 -24.58 -6.05 -24.34
N HIS A 231 -24.24 -5.63 -25.57
CA HIS A 231 -24.63 -6.28 -26.83
C HIS A 231 -23.45 -6.98 -27.54
N GLU A 232 -22.30 -7.10 -26.88
CA GLU A 232 -21.09 -7.64 -27.47
C GLU A 232 -20.78 -9.02 -26.89
N VAL A 233 -20.62 -10.02 -27.76
CA VAL A 233 -20.03 -11.31 -27.38
C VAL A 233 -18.54 -11.12 -27.17
N VAL A 234 -18.08 -11.29 -25.94
CA VAL A 234 -16.67 -11.10 -25.54
C VAL A 234 -15.93 -12.41 -25.28
N HIS A 235 -16.65 -13.54 -25.16
CA HIS A 235 -16.02 -14.84 -24.94
C HIS A 235 -16.92 -16.02 -25.30
N VAL A 236 -16.32 -17.12 -25.76
CA VAL A 236 -16.96 -18.42 -25.99
C VAL A 236 -16.10 -19.49 -25.31
N ALA A 237 -16.71 -20.30 -24.45
CA ALA A 237 -16.02 -21.28 -23.62
C ALA A 237 -16.84 -22.56 -23.41
N ALA A 238 -16.22 -23.56 -22.79
CA ALA A 238 -16.91 -24.77 -22.36
C ALA A 238 -18.00 -24.46 -21.32
N VAL A 239 -19.03 -25.29 -21.28
CA VAL A 239 -20.20 -25.12 -20.38
C VAL A 239 -19.80 -25.17 -18.91
N ASP A 240 -18.74 -25.86 -18.56
CA ASP A 240 -18.25 -26.03 -17.20
C ASP A 240 -17.17 -25.01 -16.80
N SER A 241 -16.78 -24.10 -17.69
CA SER A 241 -15.74 -23.10 -17.40
C SER A 241 -16.12 -22.21 -16.20
N PRO A 242 -15.25 -22.09 -15.18
CA PRO A 242 -15.55 -21.30 -13.98
C PRO A 242 -15.64 -19.81 -14.31
N TRP A 243 -16.51 -19.11 -13.59
CA TRP A 243 -16.67 -17.65 -13.69
C TRP A 243 -16.05 -16.99 -12.48
N LEU A 244 -15.22 -16.00 -12.73
CA LEU A 244 -14.53 -15.22 -11.71
C LEU A 244 -14.85 -13.75 -11.91
N GLY A 245 -15.08 -13.05 -10.80
CA GLY A 245 -15.16 -11.60 -10.75
C GLY A 245 -14.01 -11.06 -9.92
N VAL A 246 -13.53 -9.86 -10.26
CA VAL A 246 -12.56 -9.14 -9.45
C VAL A 246 -13.07 -7.73 -9.17
N ALA A 247 -13.03 -7.35 -7.90
CA ALA A 247 -13.26 -5.98 -7.47
C ALA A 247 -11.90 -5.38 -7.08
N VAL A 248 -11.54 -4.25 -7.67
CA VAL A 248 -10.27 -3.58 -7.42
C VAL A 248 -10.55 -2.15 -6.96
N ASP A 249 -10.17 -1.83 -5.73
CA ASP A 249 -10.13 -0.47 -5.23
C ASP A 249 -8.75 0.13 -5.49
N ILE A 250 -8.71 1.27 -6.19
CA ILE A 250 -7.48 1.97 -6.55
C ILE A 250 -7.45 3.29 -5.78
N GLY A 251 -6.98 3.22 -4.53
CA GLY A 251 -6.68 4.38 -3.71
C GLY A 251 -5.31 4.98 -4.03
N THR A 252 -5.18 6.30 -3.87
CA THR A 252 -3.93 7.04 -4.12
C THR A 252 -2.93 6.97 -2.96
N THR A 253 -3.24 6.29 -1.85
CA THR A 253 -2.39 6.28 -0.64
C THR A 253 -2.58 4.99 0.19
N LYS A 254 -1.48 4.43 0.69
CA LYS A 254 -1.43 3.26 1.59
C LYS A 254 -1.14 3.67 3.03
#